data_AF-A0AA95JL45-F1
#
_entry.id   AF-A0AA95JL45-F1
#
_cell.length_a   1.000
_cell.length_b   1.000
_cell.length_c   1.000
_cell.angle_alpha   90.00
_cell.angle_beta   90.00
_cell.angle_gamma   90.00
#
_symmetry.space_group_name_H-M   'P 1'
#
loop_
_entity.id
_entity.type
_entity.pdbx_description
1 polymer ?
#
loop_
_entity_poly.entity_id
_entity_poly.type
_entity_poly.pdbx_seq_one_letter_code
_entity_poly.pdbx_strand_id
1 'polypeptide(L)'
;MNPLDTFFWLLNFPASHGYAMVFIAGFSILGLFAMSVRGAAAGGELRQIRDREGLLRPDQRARGDLGGRILRIVFRVLGFVMLGSLVIGILSLTGVPVTRAYIHDNGRPTTATLDGDWVTFTTADGVEYTLESNFFTPAVYPDRDTYFPSGEPVVVRYLPAHPQAFVIDSSQTPR
;
A
#
# COMPACT_ATOMS: atom_id res chain seq x y z
N MET A 1 -7.30 -7.48 -18.55
CA MET A 1 -7.03 -6.88 -17.22
C MET A 1 -7.91 -5.66 -17.06
N ASN A 2 -8.70 -5.59 -15.98
CA ASN A 2 -9.49 -4.42 -15.66
C ASN A 2 -8.61 -3.41 -14.88
N PRO A 3 -8.50 -2.14 -15.30
CA PRO A 3 -7.72 -1.14 -14.57
C PRO A 3 -8.21 -0.92 -13.14
N LEU A 4 -9.51 -1.12 -12.86
CA LEU A 4 -10.03 -1.06 -11.49
C LEU A 4 -9.47 -2.17 -10.60
N ASP A 5 -9.29 -3.40 -11.11
CA ASP A 5 -8.68 -4.48 -10.34
C ASP A 5 -7.25 -4.13 -9.92
N THR A 6 -6.52 -3.44 -10.79
CA THR A 6 -5.15 -2.98 -10.49
C THR A 6 -5.15 -1.87 -9.45
N PHE A 7 -6.11 -0.95 -9.53
CA PHE A 7 -6.28 0.09 -8.52
C PHE A 7 -6.61 -0.51 -7.13
N PHE A 8 -7.58 -1.42 -7.06
CA PHE A 8 -7.94 -2.08 -5.81
C PHE A 8 -6.84 -2.99 -5.27
N TRP A 9 -6.06 -3.63 -6.15
CA TRP A 9 -4.86 -4.36 -5.76
C TRP A 9 -3.81 -3.43 -5.11
N LEU A 10 -3.53 -2.26 -5.72
CA LEU A 10 -2.60 -1.28 -5.16
C LEU A 10 -3.08 -0.75 -3.79
N LEU A 11 -4.38 -0.55 -3.62
CA LEU A 11 -4.98 -0.16 -2.33
C LEU A 11 -4.98 -1.29 -1.31
N ASN A 12 -5.00 -2.55 -1.76
CA ASN A 12 -5.06 -3.70 -0.87
C ASN A 12 -3.78 -3.82 -0.02
N PHE A 13 -2.62 -3.48 -0.59
CA PHE A 13 -1.36 -3.53 0.14
C PHE A 13 -1.36 -2.69 1.41
N PRO A 14 -1.66 -1.37 1.39
CA PRO A 14 -1.71 -0.59 2.60
C PRO A 14 -2.89 -0.94 3.51
N ALA A 15 -3.99 -1.45 2.94
CA ALA A 15 -5.13 -1.93 3.73
C ALA A 15 -4.75 -3.17 4.55
N SER A 16 -4.14 -4.19 3.93
CA SER A 16 -3.76 -5.44 4.59
C SER A 16 -2.59 -5.29 5.56
N HIS A 17 -1.77 -4.23 5.41
CA HIS A 17 -0.62 -3.92 6.27
C HIS A 17 -0.86 -2.64 7.09
N GLY A 18 -2.10 -2.42 7.58
CA GLY A 18 -2.51 -1.14 8.17
C GLY A 18 -1.58 -0.65 9.28
N TYR A 19 -1.17 -1.53 10.21
CA TYR A 19 -0.24 -1.18 11.29
C TYR A 19 1.13 -0.71 10.77
N ALA A 20 1.76 -1.51 9.90
CA ALA A 20 3.06 -1.19 9.33
C ALA A 20 3.01 0.11 8.52
N MET A 21 1.95 0.32 7.73
CA MET A 21 1.79 1.53 6.95
C MET A 21 1.59 2.77 7.81
N VAL A 22 0.80 2.68 8.88
CA VAL A 22 0.61 3.79 9.81
C VAL A 22 1.93 4.16 10.48
N PHE A 23 2.71 3.17 10.90
CA PHE A 23 4.04 3.40 11.48
C PHE A 23 5.00 4.04 10.47
N ILE A 24 5.18 3.43 9.30
CA ILE A 24 6.08 3.93 8.24
C ILE A 24 5.68 5.34 7.84
N ALA A 25 4.39 5.59 7.59
CA ALA A 25 3.92 6.90 7.18
C ALA A 25 4.07 7.94 8.31
N GLY A 26 3.76 7.59 9.56
CA GLY A 26 3.92 8.47 10.72
C GLY A 26 5.36 9.00 10.87
N PHE A 27 6.37 8.15 10.68
CA PHE A 27 7.77 8.56 10.75
C PHE A 27 8.31 9.18 9.45
N SER A 28 7.84 8.76 8.28
CA SER A 28 8.38 9.22 6.99
C SER A 28 7.78 10.55 6.51
N ILE A 29 6.51 10.85 6.81
CA ILE A 29 5.80 12.02 6.30
C ILE A 29 6.52 13.32 6.67
N LEU A 30 6.98 13.45 7.91
CA LEU A 30 7.65 14.67 8.37
C LEU A 30 8.98 14.89 7.63
N GLY A 31 9.74 13.82 7.39
CA GLY A 31 10.98 13.85 6.61
C GLY A 31 10.72 14.17 5.13
N LEU A 32 9.70 13.56 4.53
CA LEU A 32 9.30 13.80 3.14
C LEU A 32 8.87 15.26 2.93
N PHE A 33 8.08 15.82 3.85
CA PHE A 33 7.69 17.23 3.79
C PHE A 33 8.87 18.17 4.02
N ALA A 34 9.73 17.88 5.00
CA ALA A 34 10.94 18.67 5.22
C ALA A 34 11.83 18.71 3.97
N MET A 35 12.03 17.57 3.29
CA MET A 35 12.81 17.47 2.05
C MET A 35 12.12 18.17 0.87
N SER A 36 10.78 18.17 0.83
CA SER A 36 10.00 18.90 -0.19
C SER A 36 10.11 20.42 -0.05
N VAL A 37 10.22 20.95 1.18
CA VAL A 37 10.30 22.39 1.42
C VAL A 37 11.74 22.89 1.33
N ARG A 38 12.69 22.20 1.99
CA ARG A 38 14.09 22.66 2.09
C ARG A 38 14.96 22.34 0.88
N GLY A 39 14.55 21.41 0.01
CA GLY A 39 15.37 20.95 -1.11
C GLY A 39 16.55 20.11 -0.62
N ALA A 40 16.56 18.83 -0.98
CA ALA A 40 17.55 17.83 -0.55
C ALA A 40 19.00 18.04 -1.02
N ALA A 41 19.35 19.21 -1.58
CA ALA A 41 20.67 19.42 -2.15
C ALA A 41 21.67 19.79 -1.05
N ALA A 42 22.43 18.80 -0.58
CA ALA A 42 23.70 19.05 0.13
C ALA A 42 24.56 19.97 -0.77
N GLY A 43 24.70 21.24 -0.37
CA GLY A 43 25.36 22.28 -1.16
C GLY A 43 24.45 23.40 -1.69
N GLY A 44 23.15 23.41 -1.37
CA GLY A 44 22.24 24.51 -1.71
C GLY A 44 22.68 25.86 -1.14
N GLU A 45 23.06 25.92 0.14
CA GLU A 45 23.57 27.15 0.77
C GLU A 45 24.91 27.59 0.17
N LEU A 46 25.87 26.67 0.01
CA LEU A 46 27.17 26.99 -0.60
C LEU A 46 27.03 27.44 -2.06
N ARG A 47 26.06 26.87 -2.79
CA ARG A 47 25.74 27.30 -4.14
C ARG A 47 25.06 28.66 -4.16
N GLN A 48 24.16 28.93 -3.22
CA GLN A 48 23.50 30.23 -3.08
C GLN A 48 24.53 31.32 -2.74
N ILE A 49 25.52 31.01 -1.89
CA ILE A 49 26.66 31.89 -1.61
C ILE A 49 27.50 32.09 -2.87
N ARG A 50 27.86 31.02 -3.60
CA ARG A 50 28.63 31.13 -4.85
C ARG A 50 27.90 31.89 -5.95
N ASP A 51 26.57 31.80 -6.01
CA ASP A 51 25.78 32.58 -6.97
C ASP A 51 25.78 34.07 -6.62
N ARG A 52 25.61 34.38 -5.32
CA ARG A 52 25.68 35.74 -4.79
C ARG A 52 27.04 36.40 -5.02
N GLU A 53 28.11 35.63 -4.85
CA GLU A 53 29.50 36.04 -5.09
C GLU A 53 29.90 35.99 -6.58
N GLY A 54 28.98 35.63 -7.49
CA GLY A 54 29.25 35.58 -8.94
C GLY A 54 30.22 34.47 -9.39
N LEU A 55 30.50 33.51 -8.51
CA LEU A 55 31.47 32.41 -8.72
C LEU A 55 30.91 31.25 -9.56
N LEU A 56 29.60 31.25 -9.86
CA LEU A 56 28.98 30.21 -10.68
C LEU A 56 29.09 30.52 -12.17
N ARG A 57 29.61 29.55 -12.93
CA ARG A 57 29.59 29.61 -14.40
C ARG A 57 28.14 29.49 -14.91
N PRO A 58 27.78 30.14 -16.03
CA PRO A 58 26.40 30.18 -16.53
C PRO A 58 25.79 28.81 -16.82
N ASP A 59 26.58 27.88 -17.35
CA ASP A 59 26.24 26.47 -17.60
C ASP A 59 25.97 25.69 -16.31
N GLN A 60 26.63 26.07 -15.21
CA GLN A 60 26.42 25.48 -13.90
C GLN A 60 25.17 26.03 -13.21
N ARG A 61 24.68 27.23 -13.53
CA ARG A 61 23.43 27.77 -12.94
C ARG A 61 22.20 26.95 -13.33
N ALA A 62 22.01 26.68 -14.63
CA ALA A 62 20.81 26.02 -15.15
C ALA A 62 20.66 24.55 -14.69
N ARG A 63 21.77 23.82 -14.57
CA ARG A 63 21.74 22.36 -14.27
C ARG A 63 21.36 22.05 -12.82
N GLY A 64 21.60 22.99 -11.90
CA GLY A 64 21.28 22.83 -10.48
C GLY A 64 19.82 22.99 -10.13
N ASP A 65 19.19 23.98 -10.74
CA ASP A 65 17.80 24.33 -10.49
C ASP A 65 16.86 23.21 -10.99
N LEU A 66 17.20 22.59 -12.13
CA LEU A 66 16.45 21.48 -12.69
C LEU A 66 16.48 20.22 -11.80
N GLY A 67 17.66 19.84 -11.29
CA GLY A 67 17.81 18.68 -10.42
C GLY A 67 17.11 18.85 -9.06
N GLY A 68 17.22 20.06 -8.48
CA GLY A 68 16.51 20.40 -7.23
C GLY A 68 14.99 20.38 -7.41
N ARG A 69 14.49 20.88 -8.55
CA ARG A 69 13.06 20.89 -8.88
C ARG A 69 12.50 19.48 -9.07
N ILE A 70 13.22 18.60 -9.77
CA ILE A 70 12.81 17.20 -9.97
C ILE A 70 12.73 16.47 -8.62
N LEU A 71 13.78 16.57 -7.80
CA LEU A 71 13.79 15.94 -6.47
C LEU A 71 12.64 16.44 -5.60
N ARG A 72 12.35 17.74 -5.63
CA ARG A 72 11.22 18.33 -4.89
C ARG A 72 9.88 17.73 -5.32
N ILE A 73 9.67 17.56 -6.62
CA ILE A 73 8.44 16.95 -7.15
C ILE A 73 8.34 15.49 -6.69
N VAL A 74 9.43 14.71 -6.81
CA VAL A 74 9.46 13.31 -6.37
C VAL A 74 9.12 13.18 -4.90
N PHE A 75 9.76 13.96 -4.01
CA PHE A 75 9.45 13.93 -2.58
C PHE A 75 8.02 14.37 -2.27
N ARG A 76 7.47 15.32 -3.03
CA ARG A 76 6.07 15.75 -2.87
C ARG A 76 5.09 14.66 -3.29
N VAL A 77 5.33 13.98 -4.41
CA VAL A 77 4.54 12.83 -4.86
C VAL A 77 4.61 11.71 -3.82
N LEU A 78 5.81 11.34 -3.36
CA LEU A 78 5.99 10.35 -2.29
C LEU A 78 5.27 10.75 -1.00
N GLY A 79 5.31 12.03 -0.62
CA GLY A 79 4.58 12.55 0.53
C GLY A 79 3.07 12.35 0.40
N PHE A 80 2.48 12.63 -0.76
CA PHE A 80 1.05 12.38 -1.01
C PHE A 80 0.71 10.89 -1.04
N VAL A 81 1.57 10.06 -1.62
CA VAL A 81 1.39 8.60 -1.63
C VAL A 81 1.45 8.04 -0.20
N MET A 82 2.39 8.51 0.63
CA MET A 82 2.44 8.12 2.04
C MET A 82 1.24 8.63 2.83
N LEU A 83 0.79 9.85 2.60
CA LEU A 83 -0.41 10.38 3.26
C LEU A 83 -1.66 9.57 2.89
N GLY A 84 -1.83 9.23 1.61
CA GLY A 84 -2.92 8.36 1.17
C GLY A 84 -2.83 6.98 1.81
N SER A 85 -1.63 6.40 1.87
CA SER A 85 -1.39 5.10 2.51
C SER A 85 -1.66 5.14 4.02
N LEU A 86 -1.34 6.25 4.70
CA LEU A 86 -1.66 6.47 6.11
C LEU A 86 -3.18 6.46 6.33
N VAL A 87 -3.92 7.21 5.52
CA VAL A 87 -5.39 7.27 5.62
C VAL A 87 -5.98 5.88 5.42
N ILE A 88 -5.54 5.14 4.40
CA ILE A 88 -6.02 3.77 4.15
C ILE A 88 -5.66 2.85 5.33
N GLY A 89 -4.43 2.92 5.83
CA GLY A 89 -4.00 2.11 6.97
C GLY A 89 -4.81 2.39 8.24
N ILE A 90 -5.09 3.66 8.55
CA ILE A 90 -5.97 4.05 9.67
C ILE A 90 -7.38 3.48 9.48
N LEU A 91 -7.98 3.69 8.30
CA LEU A 91 -9.32 3.19 8.00
C LEU A 91 -9.40 1.66 8.18
N SER A 92 -8.37 0.95 7.70
CA SER A 92 -8.26 -0.50 7.83
C SER A 92 -8.17 -0.95 9.30
N LEU A 93 -7.33 -0.28 10.11
CA LEU A 93 -7.24 -0.56 11.55
C LEU A 93 -8.53 -0.28 12.31
N THR A 94 -9.31 0.71 11.87
CA THR A 94 -10.63 1.01 12.45
C THR A 94 -11.73 0.06 11.99
N GLY A 95 -11.41 -0.93 11.15
CA GLY A 95 -12.38 -1.91 10.64
C GLY A 95 -13.24 -1.38 9.50
N VAL A 96 -12.76 -0.42 8.71
CA VAL A 96 -13.44 0.04 7.50
C VAL A 96 -13.01 -0.84 6.31
N PRO A 97 -13.95 -1.47 5.58
CA PRO A 97 -13.65 -2.40 4.49
C PRO A 97 -13.27 -1.67 3.19
N VAL A 98 -12.11 -1.01 3.16
CA VAL A 98 -11.72 -0.12 2.04
C VAL A 98 -11.65 -0.86 0.68
N THR A 99 -11.08 -2.07 0.67
CA THR A 99 -10.93 -2.88 -0.55
C THR A 99 -11.85 -4.10 -0.59
N ARG A 100 -12.39 -4.51 0.58
CA ARG A 100 -13.14 -5.77 0.72
C ARG A 100 -14.37 -5.83 -0.17
N ALA A 101 -15.19 -4.79 -0.19
CA ALA A 101 -16.45 -4.81 -0.96
C ALA A 101 -16.19 -5.06 -2.46
N TYR A 102 -15.22 -4.35 -3.04
CA TYR A 102 -14.88 -4.53 -4.45
C TYR A 102 -14.34 -5.94 -4.73
N ILE A 103 -13.43 -6.46 -3.90
CA ILE A 103 -12.87 -7.80 -4.08
C ILE A 103 -13.93 -8.88 -3.86
N HIS A 104 -14.89 -8.66 -2.97
CA HIS A 104 -16.02 -9.58 -2.77
C HIS A 104 -16.92 -9.63 -4.01
N ASP A 105 -17.29 -8.47 -4.55
CA ASP A 105 -18.20 -8.36 -5.70
C ASP A 105 -17.56 -8.81 -7.03
N ASN A 106 -16.25 -8.57 -7.22
CA ASN A 106 -15.55 -8.79 -8.49
C ASN A 106 -14.56 -9.96 -8.44
N GLY A 107 -14.28 -10.51 -7.25
CA GLY A 107 -13.35 -11.59 -7.06
C GLY A 107 -13.92 -12.95 -7.46
N ARG A 108 -13.03 -13.82 -7.94
CA ARG A 108 -13.36 -15.20 -8.27
C ARG A 108 -13.30 -16.07 -7.02
N PRO A 109 -14.36 -16.84 -6.70
CA PRO A 109 -14.35 -17.72 -5.55
C PRO A 109 -13.46 -18.94 -5.80
N THR A 110 -12.76 -19.39 -4.76
CA THR A 110 -12.03 -20.65 -4.70
C THR A 110 -12.01 -21.17 -3.26
N THR A 111 -11.77 -22.46 -3.10
CA THR A 111 -11.58 -23.06 -1.78
C THR A 111 -10.15 -22.83 -1.34
N ALA A 112 -9.99 -22.40 -0.09
CA ALA A 112 -8.71 -22.21 0.57
C ALA A 112 -8.66 -23.02 1.87
N THR A 113 -7.45 -23.27 2.35
CA THR A 113 -7.20 -23.77 3.70
C THR A 113 -6.57 -22.66 4.52
N LEU A 114 -6.99 -22.55 5.79
CA LEU A 114 -6.45 -21.58 6.74
C LEU A 114 -5.58 -22.33 7.76
N ASP A 115 -4.31 -21.96 7.85
CA ASP A 115 -3.36 -22.50 8.83
C ASP A 115 -2.77 -21.35 9.64
N GLY A 116 -3.36 -21.09 10.81
CA GLY A 116 -3.07 -19.90 11.61
C GLY A 116 -3.35 -18.61 10.82
N ASP A 117 -2.32 -17.81 10.59
CA ASP A 117 -2.40 -16.56 9.83
C ASP A 117 -2.13 -16.74 8.33
N TRP A 118 -2.01 -17.97 7.83
CA TRP A 118 -1.73 -18.25 6.43
C TRP A 118 -2.94 -18.83 5.71
N VAL A 119 -3.20 -18.32 4.51
CA VAL A 119 -4.29 -18.77 3.63
C VAL A 119 -3.66 -19.36 2.39
N THR A 120 -3.94 -20.65 2.14
CA THR A 120 -3.46 -21.36 0.96
C THR A 120 -4.61 -21.66 0.02
N PHE A 121 -4.51 -21.26 -1.24
CA PHE A 121 -5.52 -21.57 -2.25
C PHE A 121 -4.91 -21.77 -3.63
N THR A 122 -5.61 -22.53 -4.47
CA THR A 122 -5.25 -22.72 -5.87
C THR A 122 -6.12 -21.83 -6.75
N THR A 123 -5.47 -21.07 -7.64
CA THR A 123 -6.12 -20.23 -8.65
C THR A 123 -6.68 -21.07 -9.79
N ALA A 124 -7.53 -20.46 -10.63
CA ALA A 124 -8.12 -21.14 -11.78
C ALA A 124 -7.08 -21.60 -12.81
N ASP A 125 -5.90 -20.99 -12.79
CA ASP A 125 -4.77 -21.33 -13.66
C ASP A 125 -3.93 -22.49 -13.08
N GLY A 126 -4.34 -23.06 -11.95
CA GLY A 126 -3.66 -24.17 -11.28
C GLY A 126 -2.44 -23.75 -10.44
N VAL A 127 -2.23 -22.45 -10.24
CA VAL A 127 -1.13 -21.93 -9.41
C VAL A 127 -1.58 -21.84 -7.96
N GLU A 128 -0.82 -22.47 -7.07
CA GLU A 128 -1.02 -22.41 -5.62
C GLU A 128 -0.36 -21.16 -5.03
N TYR A 129 -1.09 -20.48 -4.15
CA TYR A 129 -0.63 -19.32 -3.40
C TYR A 129 -0.81 -19.56 -1.91
N THR A 130 0.26 -19.34 -1.15
CA THR A 130 0.22 -19.25 0.31
C THR A 130 0.48 -17.81 0.69
N LEU A 131 -0.54 -17.14 1.23
CA LEU A 131 -0.51 -15.72 1.53
C LEU A 131 -0.83 -15.49 3.01
N GLU A 132 -0.16 -14.51 3.59
CA GLU A 132 -0.40 -14.12 4.97
C GLU A 132 -1.70 -13.31 5.06
N SER A 133 -2.67 -13.84 5.80
CA SER A 133 -3.81 -13.11 6.36
C SER A 133 -3.32 -12.33 7.58
N ASN A 134 -2.64 -11.21 7.31
CA ASN A 134 -1.94 -10.39 8.31
C ASN A 134 -2.72 -10.23 9.64
N PHE A 135 -2.13 -10.77 10.71
CA PHE A 135 -2.59 -10.72 12.11
C PHE A 135 -2.94 -9.31 12.63
N PHE A 136 -2.30 -8.27 12.10
CA PHE A 136 -2.44 -6.88 12.60
C PHE A 136 -3.51 -6.04 11.91
N THR A 137 -4.12 -6.55 10.84
CA THR A 137 -5.27 -5.92 10.20
C THR A 137 -6.48 -6.81 10.49
N PRO A 138 -7.32 -6.47 11.49
CA PRO A 138 -8.42 -7.32 11.87
C PRO A 138 -9.34 -7.58 10.67
N ALA A 139 -9.84 -8.81 10.55
CA ALA A 139 -10.87 -9.14 9.59
C ALA A 139 -12.02 -8.13 9.73
N VAL A 140 -12.48 -7.60 8.60
CA VAL A 140 -13.51 -6.57 8.60
C VAL A 140 -14.89 -7.23 8.56
N TYR A 141 -15.88 -6.61 9.24
CA TYR A 141 -17.27 -7.08 9.24
C TYR A 141 -17.76 -7.46 7.83
N PRO A 142 -18.47 -8.59 7.65
CA PRO A 142 -18.97 -9.49 8.70
C PRO A 142 -17.96 -10.50 9.27
N ASP A 143 -16.76 -10.60 8.70
CA ASP A 143 -15.80 -11.66 9.06
C ASP A 143 -15.14 -11.44 10.42
N ARG A 144 -15.17 -10.21 10.94
CA ARG A 144 -14.60 -9.87 12.25
C ARG A 144 -15.10 -10.78 13.38
N ASP A 145 -16.38 -11.14 13.30
CA ASP A 145 -17.07 -11.89 14.34
C ASP A 145 -17.22 -13.38 13.96
N THR A 146 -16.62 -13.81 12.85
CA THR A 146 -16.67 -15.20 12.38
C THR A 146 -15.42 -15.96 12.83
N TYR A 147 -15.62 -17.05 13.58
CA TYR A 147 -14.54 -17.94 13.96
C TYR A 147 -14.29 -18.98 12.85
N PHE A 148 -13.05 -19.08 12.37
CA PHE A 148 -12.64 -20.10 11.41
C PHE A 148 -11.69 -21.08 12.10
N PRO A 149 -12.06 -22.36 12.27
CA PRO A 149 -11.16 -23.38 12.80
C PRO A 149 -9.96 -23.57 11.87
N SER A 150 -8.76 -23.69 12.43
CA SER A 150 -7.55 -23.97 11.66
C SER A 150 -7.65 -25.34 10.97
N GLY A 151 -7.32 -25.42 9.69
CA GLY A 151 -7.37 -26.62 8.87
C GLY A 151 -8.72 -26.89 8.19
N GLU A 152 -9.75 -26.08 8.44
CA GLU A 152 -11.03 -26.21 7.73
C GLU A 152 -11.02 -25.48 6.37
N PRO A 153 -11.77 -26.01 5.38
CA PRO A 153 -11.90 -25.36 4.08
C PRO A 153 -12.73 -24.07 4.21
N VAL A 154 -12.11 -22.94 3.85
CA VAL A 154 -12.78 -21.63 3.76
C VAL A 154 -12.95 -21.22 2.30
N VAL A 155 -13.95 -20.39 2.02
CA VAL A 155 -14.10 -19.82 0.68
C VAL A 155 -13.38 -18.48 0.64
N VAL A 156 -12.50 -18.29 -0.35
CA VAL A 156 -11.84 -17.01 -0.60
C VAL A 156 -12.20 -16.49 -1.98
N ARG A 157 -12.32 -15.18 -2.10
CA ARG A 157 -12.49 -14.47 -3.36
C ARG A 157 -11.23 -13.69 -3.66
N TYR A 158 -10.60 -13.94 -4.79
CA TYR A 158 -9.39 -13.24 -5.23
C TYR A 158 -9.60 -12.53 -6.57
N LEU A 159 -8.88 -11.44 -6.79
CA LEU A 159 -8.85 -10.79 -8.11
C LEU A 159 -8.05 -11.64 -9.10
N PRO A 160 -8.61 -12.10 -10.24
CA PRO A 160 -7.91 -13.03 -11.14
C PRO A 160 -6.57 -12.54 -11.66
N ALA A 161 -6.45 -11.24 -11.94
CA ALA A 161 -5.19 -10.64 -12.41
C ALA A 161 -4.19 -10.40 -11.27
N HIS A 162 -4.65 -10.41 -10.02
CA HIS A 162 -3.88 -10.04 -8.83
C HIS A 162 -4.26 -10.93 -7.63
N PRO A 163 -3.86 -12.21 -7.61
CA PRO A 163 -4.28 -13.15 -6.56
C PRO A 163 -3.88 -12.74 -5.15
N GLN A 164 -2.90 -11.85 -4.99
CA GLN A 164 -2.53 -11.32 -3.66
C GLN A 164 -3.62 -10.44 -3.04
N ALA A 165 -4.56 -9.93 -3.84
CA ALA A 165 -5.76 -9.26 -3.36
C ALA A 165 -6.90 -10.27 -3.23
N PHE A 166 -7.06 -10.79 -2.01
CA PHE A 166 -8.10 -11.75 -1.67
C PHE A 166 -8.87 -11.34 -0.42
N VAL A 167 -10.09 -11.87 -0.28
CA VAL A 167 -10.93 -11.76 0.92
C VAL A 167 -11.52 -13.12 1.25
N ILE A 168 -11.70 -13.39 2.54
CA ILE A 168 -12.48 -14.55 2.99
C ILE A 168 -13.98 -14.21 2.82
N ASP A 169 -14.76 -15.16 2.32
CA ASP A 169 -16.20 -15.04 2.15
C ASP A 169 -16.92 -15.90 3.19
N SER A 170 -17.09 -15.35 4.40
CA SER A 170 -17.80 -16.00 5.50
C SER A 170 -19.23 -16.42 5.17
N SER A 171 -19.86 -15.83 4.14
CA SER A 171 -21.21 -16.19 3.71
C SER A 171 -21.28 -17.53 2.98
N GLN A 172 -20.16 -18.00 2.43
CA GLN A 172 -20.07 -19.24 1.65
C GLN A 172 -19.22 -20.31 2.31
N THR A 173 -18.51 -19.98 3.40
CA THR A 173 -17.78 -20.96 4.20
C THR A 173 -18.78 -21.91 4.89
N PRO A 174 -18.61 -23.24 4.77
CA PRO A 174 -19.42 -24.21 5.51
C PRO A 174 -19.32 -23.94 7.02
N ARG A 175 -20.46 -23.95 7.72
CA ARG A 175 -20.53 -23.88 9.19
C ARG A 175 -20.62 -25.26 9.81
#